data_AF-A0A496SYW4-F1
#
_entry.id   AF-A0A496SYW4-F1
#
_cell.length_a   1.000
_cell.length_b   1.000
_cell.length_c   1.000
_cell.angle_alpha   90.00
_cell.angle_beta   90.00
_cell.angle_gamma   90.00
#
_symmetry.space_group_name_H-M   'P 1'
#
loop_
_entity.id
_entity.type
_entity.pdbx_description
1 polymer ?
#
loop_
_entity_poly.entity_id
_entity_poly.type
_entity_poly.pdbx_seq_one_letter_code
_entity_poly.pdbx_strand_id
1 'polypeptide(L)'
;MLSTMNSGKMNSDFTESSPQQNSVTVTILGTEYLIKGDADPDYIRKMARYVDDKMREIQQVSSGGSSLVKISILAALSITDELFRERADRESLISGIDRKATELARLLDQ
;
A
#
# COMPACT_ATOMS: atom_id res chain seq x y z
N MET A 1 -23.48 37.50 53.22
CA MET A 1 -22.06 37.29 53.58
C MET A 1 -21.64 35.91 53.09
N LEU A 2 -20.54 35.90 52.35
CA LEU A 2 -19.63 34.81 51.96
C LEU A 2 -20.10 33.64 51.07
N SER A 3 -19.41 33.63 49.92
CA SER A 3 -19.11 32.56 48.97
C SER A 3 -18.32 31.40 49.58
N THR A 4 -18.64 30.17 49.14
CA THR A 4 -17.76 28.99 48.89
C THR A 4 -18.72 27.84 48.50
N MET A 5 -18.48 26.92 47.57
CA MET A 5 -17.31 26.44 46.85
C MET A 5 -17.79 25.71 45.58
N ASN A 6 -16.96 25.80 44.54
CA ASN A 6 -17.03 25.10 43.27
C ASN A 6 -16.67 23.61 43.43
N SER A 7 -17.54 22.72 42.94
CA SER A 7 -17.24 21.33 42.54
C SER A 7 -18.10 21.07 41.31
N GLY A 8 -17.58 20.96 40.10
CA GLY A 8 -16.38 20.24 39.70
C GLY A 8 -16.82 18.91 39.06
N LYS A 9 -16.99 18.95 37.73
CA LYS A 9 -17.15 17.84 36.76
C LYS A 9 -18.59 17.45 36.36
N MET A 10 -19.12 18.17 35.36
CA MET A 10 -19.96 17.59 34.30
C MET A 10 -19.13 17.59 33.01
N ASN A 11 -18.74 16.39 32.54
CA ASN A 11 -19.15 15.87 31.24
C ASN A 11 -18.38 14.58 30.93
N SER A 12 -19.19 13.54 30.74
CA SER A 12 -18.89 12.40 29.90
C SER A 12 -18.40 12.87 28.53
N ASP A 13 -17.25 12.36 28.10
CA ASP A 13 -17.16 11.96 26.71
C ASP A 13 -16.27 10.73 26.60
N PHE A 14 -16.89 9.70 26.02
CA PHE A 14 -16.24 8.52 25.52
C PHE A 14 -15.11 8.94 24.57
N THR A 15 -13.90 8.50 24.86
CA THR A 15 -13.01 8.06 23.78
C THR A 15 -12.44 6.72 24.23
N GLU A 16 -13.22 5.66 23.97
CA GLU A 16 -12.62 4.37 23.64
C GLU A 16 -11.59 4.66 22.55
N SER A 17 -10.30 4.53 22.91
CA SER A 17 -9.20 4.49 21.96
C SER A 17 -9.51 3.39 20.95
N SER A 18 -10.02 3.82 19.79
CA SER A 18 -10.25 3.01 18.61
C SER A 18 -8.92 2.35 18.23
N PRO A 19 -8.92 1.13 17.64
CA PRO A 19 -7.68 0.45 17.27
C PRO A 19 -6.84 1.41 16.43
N GLN A 20 -5.54 1.48 16.73
CA GLN A 20 -4.56 2.42 16.20
C GLN A 20 -4.58 2.46 14.65
N GLN A 21 -5.54 3.17 14.07
CA GLN A 21 -5.62 3.40 12.64
C GLN A 21 -4.62 4.51 12.33
N ASN A 22 -3.52 4.12 11.71
CA ASN A 22 -2.55 5.08 11.24
C ASN A 22 -3.17 5.86 10.08
N SER A 23 -3.15 7.19 10.19
CA SER A 23 -3.57 8.08 9.11
C SER A 23 -2.34 8.79 8.56
N VAL A 24 -2.19 8.76 7.23
CA VAL A 24 -1.02 9.27 6.52
C VAL A 24 -1.49 10.10 5.35
N THR A 25 -1.07 11.36 5.31
CA THR A 25 -1.25 12.22 4.15
C THR A 25 -0.13 11.95 3.15
N VAL A 26 -0.51 11.73 1.89
CA VAL A 26 0.42 11.51 0.78
C VAL A 26 0.01 12.37 -0.42
N THR A 27 0.96 12.66 -1.30
CA THR A 27 0.70 13.43 -2.53
C THR A 27 0.97 12.56 -3.75
N ILE A 28 -0.02 12.43 -4.64
CA ILE A 28 0.07 11.64 -5.88
C ILE A 28 -0.38 12.54 -7.04
N LEU A 29 0.47 12.72 -8.05
CA LEU A 29 0.33 13.68 -9.15
C LEU A 29 -0.11 15.09 -8.70
N GLY A 30 0.45 15.56 -7.59
CA GLY A 30 0.14 16.88 -7.03
C GLY A 30 -1.21 16.97 -6.31
N THR A 31 -1.96 15.86 -6.20
CA THR A 31 -3.18 15.79 -5.39
C THR A 31 -2.87 15.15 -4.04
N GLU A 32 -3.32 15.78 -2.95
CA GLU A 32 -3.18 15.21 -1.61
C GLU A 32 -4.30 14.22 -1.30
N TYR A 33 -3.92 13.11 -0.67
CA TYR A 33 -4.81 12.04 -0.23
C TYR A 33 -4.53 11.70 1.23
N LEU A 34 -5.58 11.60 2.04
CA LEU A 34 -5.52 11.06 3.40
C LEU A 34 -5.82 9.56 3.36
N ILE A 35 -4.79 8.74 3.59
CA ILE A 35 -4.93 7.29 3.65
C ILE A 35 -5.04 6.87 5.11
N LYS A 36 -6.11 6.14 5.45
CA LYS A 36 -6.30 5.51 6.76
C LYS A 36 -6.08 4.01 6.61
N GLY A 37 -5.28 3.43 7.49
CA GLY A 37 -5.08 1.98 7.49
C GLY A 37 -4.25 1.51 8.67
N ASP A 38 -4.19 0.19 8.85
CA ASP A 38 -3.46 -0.44 9.94
C ASP A 38 -1.98 -0.70 9.58
N ALA A 39 -1.61 -0.40 8.33
CA ALA A 39 -0.23 -0.54 7.85
C ALA A 39 0.69 0.52 8.44
N ASP A 40 1.98 0.21 8.43
CA ASP A 40 3.03 1.13 8.84
C ASP A 40 3.02 2.41 7.97
N PRO A 41 3.18 3.61 8.56
CA PRO A 41 3.14 4.86 7.81
C PRO A 41 4.23 4.98 6.74
N ASP A 42 5.44 4.47 7.00
CA ASP A 42 6.53 4.51 6.04
C ASP A 42 6.21 3.59 4.85
N TYR A 43 5.60 2.44 5.12
CA TYR A 43 5.11 1.54 4.07
C TYR A 43 4.04 2.20 3.19
N ILE A 44 3.06 2.89 3.79
CA ILE A 44 2.03 3.64 3.04
C ILE A 44 2.67 4.73 2.17
N ARG A 45 3.64 5.50 2.70
CA ARG A 45 4.35 6.52 1.92
C ARG A 45 5.15 5.91 0.77
N LYS A 46 5.79 4.76 0.99
CA LYS A 46 6.51 4.01 -0.05
C LYS A 46 5.57 3.57 -1.17
N MET A 47 4.41 3.02 -0.83
CA MET A 47 3.37 2.67 -1.81
C MET A 47 2.90 3.89 -2.60
N ALA A 48 2.57 4.99 -1.93
CA ALA A 48 2.11 6.20 -2.59
C ALA A 48 3.14 6.77 -3.57
N ARG A 49 4.43 6.78 -3.16
CA ARG A 49 5.53 7.16 -4.04
C ARG A 49 5.62 6.27 -5.28
N TYR A 50 5.49 4.95 -5.10
CA TYR A 50 5.52 4.02 -6.23
C TYR A 50 4.39 4.29 -7.24
N VAL A 51 3.19 4.54 -6.74
CA VAL A 51 2.04 4.90 -7.58
C VAL A 51 2.29 6.23 -8.30
N ASP A 52 2.79 7.25 -7.60
CA ASP A 52 3.14 8.55 -8.21
C ASP A 52 4.15 8.40 -9.35
N ASP A 53 5.23 7.65 -9.11
CA ASP A 53 6.28 7.41 -10.10
C ASP A 53 5.71 6.72 -11.35
N LYS A 54 4.87 5.68 -11.17
CA LYS A 54 4.20 4.98 -12.29
C LYS A 54 3.25 5.87 -13.07
N MET A 55 2.48 6.71 -12.37
CA MET A 55 1.58 7.65 -13.03
C MET A 55 2.35 8.71 -13.82
N ARG A 56 3.49 9.20 -13.32
CA ARG A 56 4.36 10.15 -14.03
C ARG A 56 5.00 9.54 -15.27
N GLU A 57 5.47 8.29 -15.18
CA GLU A 57 6.02 7.56 -16.34
C GLU A 57 4.99 7.51 -17.48
N ILE A 58 3.76 7.12 -17.17
CA ILE A 58 2.67 7.06 -18.16
C ILE A 58 2.29 8.43 -18.69
N GLN A 59 2.27 9.46 -17.82
CA GLN A 59 1.98 10.84 -18.21
C GLN A 59 3.02 11.37 -19.21
N GLN A 60 4.31 11.05 -19.03
CA GLN A 60 5.39 11.48 -19.93
C GLN A 60 5.25 10.84 -21.32
N VAL A 61 4.83 9.57 -21.39
CA VAL A 61 4.63 8.85 -22.65
C VAL A 61 3.33 9.28 -23.34
N SER A 62 2.32 9.67 -22.56
CA SER A 62 1.01 10.07 -23.06
C SER A 62 1.00 11.55 -23.40
N SER A 63 1.45 11.93 -24.61
CA SER A 63 1.53 13.29 -25.15
C SER A 63 0.43 14.27 -24.67
N GLY A 64 0.66 14.92 -23.51
CA GLY A 64 -0.03 16.10 -22.97
C GLY A 64 -1.56 16.12 -22.78
N GLY A 65 -2.31 15.14 -23.31
CA GLY A 65 -3.78 15.26 -23.46
C GLY A 65 -4.61 14.13 -22.82
N SER A 66 -3.99 13.20 -22.11
CA SER A 66 -4.73 12.12 -21.44
C SER A 66 -5.33 12.58 -20.11
N SER A 67 -6.57 12.19 -19.84
CA SER A 67 -7.21 12.50 -18.56
C SER A 67 -6.50 11.79 -17.40
N LEU A 68 -6.53 12.41 -16.22
CA LEU A 68 -5.96 11.85 -14.99
C LEU A 68 -6.50 10.44 -14.72
N VAL A 69 -7.81 10.22 -14.92
CA VAL A 69 -8.46 8.91 -14.75
C VAL A 69 -7.83 7.85 -15.65
N LYS A 70 -7.56 8.17 -16.93
CA LYS A 70 -6.94 7.24 -17.87
C LYS A 70 -5.52 6.89 -17.43
N ILE A 71 -4.76 7.89 -16.97
CA ILE A 71 -3.41 7.69 -16.43
C ILE A 71 -3.45 6.78 -15.19
N SER A 72 -4.38 7.02 -14.25
CA SER A 72 -4.55 6.18 -13.05
C SER A 72 -4.87 4.73 -13.40
N ILE A 73 -5.76 4.50 -14.36
CA ILE A 73 -6.14 3.15 -14.79
C ILE A 73 -4.94 2.45 -15.44
N LEU A 74 -4.20 3.14 -16.31
CA LEU A 74 -2.99 2.58 -16.93
C LEU A 74 -1.91 2.26 -15.89
N ALA A 75 -1.74 3.11 -14.88
CA ALA A 75 -0.80 2.87 -13.78
C ALA A 75 -1.21 1.63 -12.98
N ALA A 76 -2.50 1.50 -12.64
CA ALA A 76 -3.01 0.33 -11.95
C ALA A 76 -2.80 -0.96 -12.77
N LEU A 77 -3.02 -0.92 -14.09
CA LEU A 77 -2.76 -2.05 -14.99
C LEU A 77 -1.27 -2.42 -15.02
N SER A 78 -0.37 -1.42 -15.15
CA SER A 78 1.08 -1.65 -15.12
C SER A 78 1.53 -2.31 -13.81
N ILE A 79 1.07 -1.80 -12.67
CA ILE A 79 1.43 -2.34 -11.35
C ILE A 79 0.87 -3.76 -11.18
N THR A 80 -0.34 -4.02 -11.71
CA THR A 80 -0.96 -5.34 -11.65
C THR A 80 -0.20 -6.36 -12.51
N ASP A 81 0.27 -5.95 -13.70
CA ASP A 81 1.09 -6.79 -14.57
C ASP A 81 2.40 -7.18 -13.89
N GLU A 82 3.08 -6.22 -13.26
CA GLU A 82 4.31 -6.47 -12.48
C GLU A 82 4.06 -7.47 -11.35
N LEU A 83 2.97 -7.32 -10.60
CA LEU A 83 2.59 -8.26 -9.55
C LEU A 83 2.34 -9.67 -10.09
N PHE A 84 1.67 -9.78 -11.24
CA PHE A 84 1.34 -11.09 -11.82
C PHE A 84 2.57 -11.77 -12.39
N ARG A 85 3.46 -11.00 -13.03
CA ARG A 85 4.75 -11.50 -13.52
C ARG A 85 5.62 -12.00 -12.38
N GLU A 86 5.77 -11.24 -11.31
CA GLU A 86 6.54 -11.65 -10.12
C GLU A 86 5.96 -12.93 -9.49
N ARG A 87 4.64 -13.06 -9.43
CA ARG A 87 3.98 -14.29 -8.93
C ARG A 87 4.24 -15.49 -9.83
N ALA A 88 4.17 -15.31 -11.14
CA ALA A 88 4.43 -16.37 -12.11
C ALA A 88 5.90 -16.81 -12.07
N ASP A 89 6.82 -15.87 -11.97
CA ASP A 89 8.26 -16.15 -11.86
C ASP A 89 8.57 -16.89 -10.56
N ARG A 90 7.96 -16.48 -9.44
CA ARG A 90 8.07 -17.19 -8.16
C ARG A 90 7.56 -18.62 -8.24
N GLU A 91 6.42 -18.86 -8.87
CA GLU A 91 5.87 -20.22 -9.06
C GLU A 91 6.80 -21.09 -9.91
N SER A 92 7.34 -20.51 -11.00
CA SER A 92 8.30 -21.19 -11.88
C SER A 92 9.58 -21.58 -11.13
N LEU A 93 10.09 -20.69 -10.28
CA LEU A 93 11.26 -20.96 -9.44
C LEU A 93 11.01 -22.09 -8.44
N ILE A 94 9.85 -22.10 -7.76
CA ILE A 94 9.47 -23.17 -6.83
C ILE A 94 9.37 -24.51 -7.56
N SER A 95 8.68 -24.55 -8.70
CA SER A 95 8.57 -25.77 -9.52
C SER A 95 9.94 -26.26 -10.00
N GLY A 96 10.84 -25.34 -10.36
CA GLY A 96 12.22 -25.67 -10.74
C GLY A 96 13.02 -26.28 -9.58
N ILE A 97 12.86 -25.75 -8.37
CA ILE A 97 13.49 -26.30 -7.15
C ILE A 97 12.96 -27.71 -6.87
N ASP A 98 11.65 -27.93 -6.91
CA ASP A 98 11.03 -29.23 -6.65
C ASP A 98 11.49 -30.31 -7.65
N ARG A 99 11.58 -29.95 -8.94
CA ARG A 99 12.11 -30.85 -9.98
C ARG A 99 13.55 -31.26 -9.68
N LYS A 100 14.42 -30.30 -9.35
CA LYS A 100 15.82 -30.57 -9.01
C LYS A 100 15.95 -31.41 -7.74
N ALA A 101 15.14 -31.14 -6.71
CA ALA A 101 15.11 -31.92 -5.49
C ALA A 101 14.71 -33.38 -5.77
N THR A 102 13.69 -33.58 -6.61
CA THR A 102 13.23 -34.91 -7.02
C THR A 102 14.28 -35.66 -7.83
N GLU A 103 14.97 -34.96 -8.74
CA GLU A 103 16.06 -35.54 -9.54
C GLU A 103 17.23 -35.99 -8.65
N LEU A 104 17.65 -35.15 -7.70
CA LEU A 104 18.70 -35.50 -6.74
C LEU A 104 18.30 -36.68 -5.85
N ALA A 105 17.06 -36.71 -5.36
CA ALA A 105 16.56 -37.83 -4.56
C ALA A 105 16.61 -39.16 -5.33
N ARG A 106 16.24 -39.14 -6.62
CA ARG A 106 16.35 -40.31 -7.50
C ARG A 106 17.78 -40.82 -7.68
N LEU A 107 18.77 -39.93 -7.69
CA LEU A 107 20.17 -40.31 -7.83
C LEU A 107 20.75 -40.95 -6.55
N LEU A 108 20.15 -40.69 -5.38
CA LEU A 108 20.57 -41.28 -4.10
C LEU A 108 19.96 -42.66 -3.83
N ASP A 109 18.77 -42.92 -4.37
CA ASP A 109 18.08 -44.22 -4.27
C ASP A 109 18.64 -45.29 -5.23
N GLN A 110 19.61 -44.93 -6.09
CA GLN A 110 20.25 -45.78 -7.08
C GLN A 110 21.67 -46.17 -6.64
#